data_AF-A0A2I1HGQ9-F1
#
_entry.id   AF-A0A2I1HGQ9-F1
#
_cell.length_a   1.000
_cell.length_b   1.000
_cell.length_c   1.000
_cell.angle_alpha   90.00
_cell.angle_beta   90.00
_cell.angle_gamma   90.00
#
_symmetry.space_group_name_H-M   'P 1'
#
loop_
_entity.id
_entity.type
_entity.pdbx_description
1 polymer ?
#
loop_
_entity_poly.entity_id
_entity_poly.type
_entity_poly.pdbx_seq_one_letter_code
_entity_poly.pdbx_strand_id
1 'polypeptide(L)' 'MSEFYGSADEQENIKVLNRAIDIGCTFWDTADMYGSGANEILLSKVLKERRNEVFLCTKFAF' A
#
# COMPACT_ATOMS: atom_id res chain seq x y z
N MET A 1 3.62 -6.19 0.87
CA MET A 1 3.20 -6.52 -0.51
C MET A 1 2.51 -7.87 -0.48
N SER A 2 1.53 -8.08 -1.36
CA SER A 2 0.62 -9.23 -1.28
C SER A 2 1.35 -10.58 -1.32
N GLU A 3 0.79 -11.56 -0.60
CA GLU A 3 1.23 -12.96 -0.54
C GLU A 3 1.38 -13.65 -1.90
N PHE A 4 0.74 -13.14 -2.97
CA PHE A 4 0.88 -13.66 -4.33
C PHE A 4 2.32 -13.55 -4.89
N TYR A 5 3.17 -12.73 -4.28
CA TYR A 5 4.55 -12.48 -4.73
C TYR A 5 5.62 -13.11 -3.83
N GLY A 6 5.23 -13.96 -2.87
CA GLY A 6 6.13 -14.59 -1.91
C GLY A 6 6.37 -13.74 -0.65
N SER A 7 7.39 -14.10 0.12
CA SER A 7 7.69 -13.41 1.39
C SER A 7 8.16 -11.98 1.14
N ALA A 8 7.59 -11.04 1.88
CA ALA A 8 7.98 -9.64 1.83
C ALA A 8 8.37 -9.14 3.23
N ASP A 9 9.46 -8.38 3.31
CA ASP A 9 9.82 -7.67 4.53
C ASP A 9 8.98 -6.40 4.68
N GLU A 10 8.42 -6.16 5.87
CA GLU A 10 7.55 -5.01 6.10
C GLU A 10 8.30 -3.68 6.04
N GLN A 11 9.52 -3.61 6.57
CA GLN A 11 10.29 -2.36 6.58
C GLN A 11 10.69 -1.97 5.17
N GLU A 12 11.12 -2.92 4.34
CA GLU A 12 11.37 -2.69 2.92
C GLU A 12 10.12 -2.21 2.18
N ASN A 13 8.95 -2.81 2.44
CA ASN A 13 7.71 -2.34 1.84
C ASN A 13 7.38 -0.88 2.22
N ILE A 14 7.57 -0.51 3.49
CA ILE A 14 7.37 0.88 3.97
C ILE A 14 8.33 1.85 3.27
N LYS A 15 9.60 1.45 3.06
CA LYS A 15 10.57 2.26 2.31
C LYS A 15 10.13 2.46 0.86
N VAL A 16 9.65 1.41 0.20
CA VAL A 16 9.13 1.47 -1.17
C VAL A 16 7.94 2.43 -1.26
N LEU A 17 6.98 2.32 -0.33
CA LEU A 17 5.80 3.19 -0.31
C LEU A 17 6.16 4.66 -0.09
N ASN A 18 7.08 4.97 0.84
CA ASN A 18 7.56 6.34 1.02
C ASN A 18 8.25 6.85 -0.24
N ARG A 19 9.14 6.04 -0.83
CA ARG A 19 9.83 6.41 -2.07
C ARG A 19 8.86 6.66 -3.21
N ALA A 20 7.76 5.89 -3.30
CA ALA A 20 6.73 6.07 -4.32
C ALA A 20 6.08 7.46 -4.21
N ILE A 21 5.73 7.92 -3.00
CA ILE A 21 5.22 9.29 -2.82
C ILE A 21 6.30 10.31 -3.19
N ASP A 22 7.55 10.10 -2.75
CA ASP A 22 8.66 11.03 -2.99
C ASP A 22 8.99 11.23 -4.48
N ILE A 23 8.68 10.25 -5.33
CA ILE A 23 8.85 10.35 -6.79
C ILE A 23 7.56 10.75 -7.53
N GLY A 24 6.51 11.11 -6.81
CA GLY A 24 5.25 11.60 -7.38
C GLY A 24 4.24 10.52 -7.78
N CYS A 25 4.41 9.27 -7.34
CA CYS A 25 3.38 8.25 -7.50
C CYS A 25 2.27 8.50 -6.47
N THR A 26 1.29 9.33 -6.83
CA THR A 26 0.24 9.80 -5.91
C THR A 26 -1.13 9.13 -6.12
N PHE A 27 -1.29 8.28 -7.13
CA PHE A 27 -2.50 7.48 -7.33
C PHE A 27 -2.22 6.03 -6.93
N TRP A 28 -2.75 5.60 -5.79
CA TRP A 28 -2.50 4.27 -5.24
C TRP A 28 -3.74 3.39 -5.37
N ASP A 29 -3.53 2.18 -5.87
CA ASP A 29 -4.57 1.17 -6.09
C ASP A 29 -4.32 -0.05 -5.20
N THR A 30 -5.37 -0.54 -4.54
CA THR A 30 -5.35 -1.75 -3.71
C THR A 30 -6.68 -2.51 -3.81
N ALA A 31 -6.83 -3.60 -3.07
CA ALA A 31 -8.07 -4.37 -2.95
C ALA A 31 -8.07 -5.15 -1.62
N ASP A 32 -9.27 -5.47 -1.12
CA ASP A 32 -9.48 -6.39 0.00
C ASP A 32 -8.84 -7.77 -0.25
N MET A 33 -8.90 -8.28 -1.48
CA MET A 33 -8.30 -9.55 -1.85
C MET A 33 -6.76 -9.57 -1.79
N TYR A 34 -6.09 -8.41 -1.79
CA TYR A 34 -4.63 -8.37 -1.81
C TYR A 34 -4.04 -8.70 -0.43
N GLY A 35 -3.81 -9.98 -0.19
CA GLY A 35 -3.38 -10.48 1.11
C GLY A 35 -4.48 -10.40 2.16
N SER A 36 -5.76 -10.57 1.76
CA SER A 36 -6.92 -10.54 2.66
C SER A 36 -6.94 -9.31 3.58
N GLY A 37 -6.76 -8.12 3.00
CA GLY A 37 -6.70 -6.83 3.71
C GLY A 37 -5.31 -6.44 4.24
N ALA A 38 -4.31 -7.34 4.22
CA ALA A 38 -2.97 -7.05 4.72
C ALA A 38 -2.30 -5.88 3.98
N ASN A 39 -2.54 -5.74 2.67
CA ASN A 39 -2.03 -4.59 1.93
C ASN A 39 -2.65 -3.28 2.42
N GLU A 40 -3.95 -3.20 2.65
CA GLU A 40 -4.61 -1.98 3.14
C GLU A 40 -4.09 -1.59 4.54
N ILE A 41 -3.88 -2.58 5.42
CA ILE A 41 -3.23 -2.38 6.72
C ILE A 41 -1.82 -1.81 6.56
N LEU A 42 -1.01 -2.37 5.64
CA LEU A 42 0.33 -1.88 5.36
C LEU A 42 0.31 -0.43 4.83
N LEU A 43 -0.57 -0.11 3.88
CA LEU A 43 -0.72 1.26 3.36
C LEU A 43 -1.07 2.24 4.47
N SER A 44 -1.93 1.84 5.42
CA SER A 44 -2.32 2.70 6.55
C SER A 44 -1.12 3.17 7.40
N LYS A 45 -0.05 2.36 7.51
CA LYS A 45 1.16 2.71 8.28
C LYS A 45 1.91 3.90 7.70
N VAL A 46 1.87 4.09 6.38
CA VAL A 46 2.49 5.22 5.68
C VAL A 46 1.50 6.39 5.57
N LEU A 47 0.25 6.09 5.20
CA LEU A 47 -0.77 7.11 4.97
C LEU A 47 -1.22 7.81 6.26
N LYS A 48 -0.99 7.24 7.45
CA LYS A 48 -1.24 7.92 8.73
C LYS A 48 -0.57 9.29 8.79
N GLU A 49 0.66 9.40 8.28
CA GLU A 49 1.44 10.64 8.30
C GLU A 49 1.34 11.42 6.97
N ARG A 50 1.05 10.72 5.86
CA ARG A 50 1.13 11.27 4.48
C ARG A 50 -0.21 11.25 3.73
N ARG A 51 -1.34 11.24 4.44
CA ARG A 51 -2.67 10.99 3.85
C ARG A 51 -3.00 11.91 2.69
N ASN A 52 -2.65 13.20 2.78
CA ASN A 52 -3.04 14.20 1.78
C ASN A 52 -2.20 14.16 0.50
N GLU A 53 -1.13 13.37 0.46
CA GLU A 53 -0.24 13.25 -0.70
C GLU A 53 -0.70 12.16 -1.69
N VAL A 54 -1.68 11.34 -1.29
CA VAL A 54 -2.11 10.16 -2.07
C VAL A 54 -3.63 10.17 -2.27
N PHE A 55 -4.03 9.96 -3.52
CA PHE A 55 -5.36 9.51 -3.88
C PHE A 55 -5.42 7.98 -3.78
N LEU A 56 -6.20 7.46 -2.83
CA LEU A 56 -6.33 6.03 -2.57
C LEU A 56 -7.59 5.47 -3.25
N CYS A 57 -7.40 4.48 -4.11
CA CYS A 57 -8.44 3.69 -4.74
C CYS A 57 -8.38 2.26 -4.18
N THR A 58 -9.53 1.69 -3.81
CA THR A 58 -9.64 0.29 -3.40
C THR A 58 -10.77 -0.41 -4.16
N LYS A 59 -10.75 -1.74 -4.11
CA LYS A 59 -11.73 -2.64 -4.71
C LYS A 59 -12.29 -3.55 -3.63
N PHE A 60 -13.48 -4.09 -3.90
CA PHE A 60 -14.17 -5.04 -3.04
C PHE A 60 -14.76 -6.16 -3.90
N ALA A 61 -15.06 -7.31 -3.26
CA ALA A 61 -15.64 -8.53 -3.84
C ALA A 61 -14.64 -9.56 -4.41
N PHE A 62 -15.18 -10.68 -4.91
CA PHE A 62 -14.47 -11.88 -5.38
C PHE A 62 -14.70 -12.15 -6.85
#